data_AF-I4D0Z6-F1
#
_entry.id   AF-I4D0Z6-F1
#
_cell.length_a   1.000
_cell.length_b   1.000
_cell.length_c   1.000
_cell.angle_alpha   90.00
_cell.angle_beta   90.00
_cell.angle_gamma   90.00
#
_symmetry.space_group_name_H-M   'P 1'
#
loop_
_entity.id
_entity.type
_entity.pdbx_description
1 polymer ?
#
loop_
_entity_poly.entity_id
_entity_poly.type
_entity_poly.pdbx_seq_one_letter_code
_entity_poly.pdbx_strand_id
1 'polypeptide(L)'
;MSSIFDKIAEDRIQEAFRNGEFDNLPSQGKPISLDYWASLPVEIRAGLMVLKNAGFVPEEVQLLKDIEELRERLVCCESQEEKLAIHREIEEKRLKYNLITEYKKRKK
;
A
#
# COMPACT_ATOMS: atom_id res chain seq x y z
N MET A 1 32.43 -16.97 7.88
CA MET A 1 31.56 -18.16 7.89
C MET A 1 30.17 -17.68 7.54
N SER A 2 29.55 -18.27 6.51
CA SER A 2 28.19 -17.90 6.10
C SER A 2 27.19 -18.31 7.19
N SER A 3 26.35 -17.36 7.59
CA SER A 3 25.30 -17.51 8.60
C SER A 3 24.21 -18.47 8.11
N ILE A 4 23.49 -19.11 9.03
CA ILE A 4 22.29 -19.90 8.70
C ILE A 4 21.28 -19.05 7.92
N PHE A 5 21.20 -17.75 8.22
CA PHE A 5 20.33 -16.80 7.53
C PHE A 5 20.73 -16.57 6.08
N ASP A 6 22.03 -16.58 5.78
CA ASP A 6 22.51 -16.38 4.40
C ASP A 6 22.09 -17.55 3.51
N LYS A 7 22.16 -18.79 4.03
CA LYS A 7 21.72 -19.98 3.29
C LYS A 7 20.22 -19.95 3.02
N ILE A 8 19.42 -19.62 4.03
CA ILE A 8 17.96 -19.50 3.88
C ILE A 8 17.61 -18.41 2.86
N ALA A 9 18.32 -17.27 2.91
CA ALA A 9 18.13 -16.18 1.96
C ALA A 9 18.47 -16.61 0.53
N GLU A 10 19.61 -17.27 0.33
CA GLU A 10 20.03 -17.77 -0.99
C GLU A 10 19.04 -18.79 -1.55
N ASP A 11 18.61 -19.76 -0.75
CA ASP A 11 17.64 -20.78 -1.18
C ASP A 11 16.33 -20.14 -1.65
N ARG A 12 15.82 -19.14 -0.91
CA ARG A 12 14.63 -18.34 -1.27
C ARG A 12 14.82 -17.56 -2.57
N ILE A 13 15.99 -16.94 -2.76
CA ILE A 13 16.31 -16.18 -3.98
C ILE A 13 16.30 -17.12 -5.19
N GLN A 14 16.96 -18.28 -5.07
CA GLN A 14 17.02 -19.28 -6.14
C GLN A 14 15.65 -19.88 -6.47
N GLU A 15 14.78 -20.05 -5.48
CA GLU A 15 13.39 -20.47 -5.68
C GLU A 15 12.59 -19.43 -6.49
N ALA A 16 12.67 -18.15 -6.11
CA ALA A 16 12.00 -17.07 -6.83
C ALA A 16 12.49 -16.93 -8.29
N PHE A 17 13.79 -17.16 -8.54
CA PHE A 17 14.32 -17.25 -9.91
C PHE A 17 13.70 -18.39 -10.72
N ARG A 18 13.61 -19.60 -10.14
CA ARG A 18 12.99 -20.75 -10.82
C ARG A 18 11.51 -20.53 -11.11
N ASN A 19 10.82 -19.80 -10.25
CA ASN A 19 9.40 -19.47 -10.40
C ASN A 19 9.14 -18.34 -11.41
N GLY A 20 10.20 -17.69 -11.93
CA GLY A 20 10.06 -16.54 -12.83
C GLY A 20 9.54 -15.28 -12.12
N GLU A 21 9.62 -15.20 -10.80
CA GLU A 21 9.12 -14.04 -10.03
C GLU A 21 9.90 -12.74 -10.32
N PHE A 22 11.10 -12.86 -10.87
CA PHE A 22 11.91 -11.74 -11.33
C PHE A 22 11.66 -11.36 -12.80
N ASP A 23 10.84 -12.11 -13.52
CA ASP A 23 10.50 -11.82 -14.92
C ASP A 23 9.42 -10.73 -15.00
N ASN A 24 9.60 -9.76 -15.89
CA ASN A 24 8.65 -8.67 -16.15
C ASN A 24 8.32 -7.78 -14.94
N LEU A 25 9.30 -7.53 -14.06
CA LEU A 25 9.11 -6.57 -12.97
C LEU A 25 8.72 -5.19 -13.54
N PRO A 26 7.80 -4.43 -12.90
CA PRO A 26 7.30 -3.14 -13.39
C PRO A 26 8.41 -2.12 -13.75
N SER A 27 9.56 -2.28 -13.09
CA SER A 27 10.74 -1.41 -13.18
C SER A 27 11.93 -2.10 -13.86
N GLN A 28 11.76 -3.28 -14.46
CA GLN A 28 12.87 -4.04 -15.05
C GLN A 28 13.58 -3.21 -16.13
N GLY A 29 14.91 -3.12 -16.03
CA GLY A 29 15.75 -2.36 -16.96
C GLY A 29 15.67 -0.82 -16.81
N LYS A 30 14.87 -0.29 -15.88
CA LYS A 30 14.79 1.16 -15.61
C LYS A 30 15.73 1.54 -14.46
N PRO A 31 16.33 2.75 -14.48
CA PRO A 31 17.12 3.22 -13.36
C PRO A 31 16.27 3.30 -12.09
N ILE A 32 16.80 2.79 -10.98
CA ILE A 32 16.15 2.83 -9.68
C ILE A 32 16.34 4.24 -9.09
N SER A 33 15.25 5.00 -8.92
CA SER A 33 15.31 6.26 -8.18
C SER A 33 15.48 5.97 -6.69
N LEU A 34 16.62 6.37 -6.14
CA LEU A 34 16.92 6.30 -4.72
C LEU A 34 16.65 7.64 -4.01
N ASP A 35 16.25 8.68 -4.73
CA ASP A 35 16.17 10.06 -4.24
C ASP A 35 15.30 10.18 -2.98
N TYR A 36 14.14 9.51 -3.00
CA TYR A 36 13.24 9.44 -1.85
C TYR A 36 13.93 8.84 -0.63
N TRP A 37 14.59 7.70 -0.77
CA TRP A 37 15.25 7.02 0.36
C TRP A 37 16.51 7.74 0.83
N ALA A 38 17.27 8.31 -0.11
CA ALA A 38 18.47 9.08 0.17
C ALA A 38 18.16 10.35 0.97
N SER A 39 16.98 10.96 0.74
CA SER A 39 16.52 12.13 1.51
C SER A 39 16.15 11.83 2.97
N LEU A 40 15.99 10.56 3.34
CA LEU A 40 15.63 10.16 4.70
C LEU A 40 16.87 9.84 5.55
N PRO A 41 16.86 10.18 6.85
CA PRO A 41 17.88 9.74 7.81
C PRO A 41 18.08 8.22 7.78
N VAL A 42 19.33 7.77 7.94
CA VAL A 42 19.72 6.36 7.79
C VAL A 42 19.00 5.49 8.81
N GLU A 43 18.82 6.02 10.02
CA GLU A 43 18.27 5.33 11.18
C GLU A 43 16.80 4.93 10.99
N ILE A 44 16.04 5.69 10.20
CA ILE A 44 14.60 5.44 9.98
C ILE A 44 14.30 4.76 8.64
N ARG A 45 15.27 4.73 7.72
CA ARG A 45 15.08 4.27 6.34
C ARG A 45 14.59 2.83 6.28
N ALA A 46 15.20 1.94 7.07
CA ALA A 46 14.83 0.53 7.09
C ALA A 46 13.36 0.34 7.55
N GLY A 47 12.94 1.03 8.61
CA GLY A 47 11.57 0.96 9.10
C GLY A 47 10.56 1.47 8.07
N LEU A 48 10.83 2.62 7.45
CA LEU A 48 9.96 3.17 6.41
C LEU A 48 9.93 2.31 5.15
N MET A 49 11.03 1.64 4.80
CA MET A 49 11.08 0.70 3.67
C MET A 49 10.21 -0.53 3.91
N VAL A 50 10.27 -1.11 5.12
CA VAL A 50 9.41 -2.24 5.50
C VAL A 50 7.94 -1.84 5.43
N LEU A 51 7.58 -0.68 6.00
CA LEU A 51 6.20 -0.19 5.98
C LEU A 51 5.70 0.04 4.55
N LYS A 52 6.49 0.71 3.70
CA LYS A 52 6.13 0.96 2.30
C LYS A 52 5.98 -0.35 1.51
N ASN A 53 6.90 -1.29 1.69
CA ASN A 53 6.88 -2.58 0.99
C ASN A 53 5.70 -3.46 1.46
N ALA A 54 5.28 -3.35 2.72
CA ALA A 54 4.09 -4.01 3.25
C ALA A 54 2.77 -3.35 2.78
N GLY A 55 2.84 -2.27 1.99
CA GLY A 55 1.65 -1.52 1.57
C GLY A 55 1.01 -0.71 2.69
N PHE A 56 1.75 -0.41 3.77
CA PHE A 56 1.24 0.41 4.87
C PHE A 56 1.10 1.85 4.39
N VAL A 57 -0.16 2.27 4.20
CA VAL A 57 -0.51 3.63 3.78
C VAL A 57 -1.12 4.41 4.95
N PRO A 58 -1.01 5.75 4.96
CA PRO A 58 -1.75 6.57 5.91
C PRO A 58 -3.25 6.27 5.87
N GLU A 59 -3.92 6.40 7.02
CA GLU A 59 -5.35 6.08 7.16
C GLU A 59 -6.23 6.84 6.15
N GLU A 60 -5.90 8.09 5.83
CA GLU A 60 -6.61 8.87 4.83
C GLU A 60 -6.52 8.26 3.42
N VAL A 61 -5.39 7.65 3.07
CA VAL A 61 -5.20 7.00 1.77
C VAL A 61 -5.99 5.69 1.73
N GLN A 62 -6.00 4.94 2.83
CA GLN A 62 -6.80 3.72 2.94
C GLN A 62 -8.29 4.03 2.80
N LEU A 63 -8.79 5.09 3.45
CA LEU A 63 -10.20 5.50 3.34
C LEU A 63 -10.60 5.86 1.92
N LEU A 64 -9.72 6.51 1.15
CA LEU A 64 -9.98 6.81 -0.26
C LEU A 64 -10.07 5.53 -1.09
N LYS A 65 -9.17 4.56 -0.85
CA LYS A 65 -9.20 3.26 -1.51
C LYS A 65 -10.50 2.52 -1.23
N ASP A 66 -10.90 2.44 0.04
CA ASP A 66 -12.15 1.78 0.44
C ASP A 66 -13.38 2.43 -0.21
N ILE A 67 -13.41 3.77 -0.31
CA ILE A 67 -14.50 4.49 -0.97
C ILE A 67 -14.58 4.12 -2.46
N GLU A 68 -13.44 3.97 -3.14
CA GLU A 68 -13.42 3.62 -4.54
C GLU A 68 -13.87 2.16 -4.77
N GLU A 69 -13.41 1.23 -3.93
CA GLU A 69 -13.88 -0.16 -3.95
C GLU A 69 -15.41 -0.25 -3.70
N LEU A 70 -15.96 0.57 -2.80
CA LEU A 70 -17.41 0.66 -2.58
C LEU A 70 -18.15 1.23 -3.79
N ARG A 71 -17.56 2.19 -4.51
CA ARG A 71 -18.15 2.74 -5.73
C ARG A 71 -18.16 1.73 -6.86
N GLU A 72 -17.10 0.97 -7.04
CA GLU A 72 -17.04 -0.13 -8.00
C GLU A 72 -18.12 -1.18 -7.69
N ARG A 73 -18.27 -1.56 -6.42
CA ARG A 73 -19.34 -2.45 -5.96
C ARG A 73 -20.74 -1.90 -6.25
N LEU A 74 -20.94 -0.59 -6.09
CA LEU A 74 -22.22 0.07 -6.35
C LEU A 74 -22.62 -0.03 -7.83
N VAL A 75 -21.66 0.06 -8.76
CA VAL A 75 -21.90 -0.05 -10.21
C VAL A 75 -22.41 -1.44 -10.59
N CYS A 76 -21.87 -2.48 -9.96
CA CYS A 76 -22.23 -3.87 -10.25
C CYS A 76 -23.48 -4.36 -9.51
N CYS A 77 -24.06 -3.55 -8.62
CA CYS A 77 -25.18 -3.94 -7.77
C CYS A 77 -26.52 -3.64 -8.46
N GLU A 78 -27.46 -4.60 -8.42
CA GLU A 78 -28.80 -4.44 -9.01
C GLU A 78 -29.88 -4.15 -7.94
N SER A 79 -29.66 -4.60 -6.70
CA SER A 79 -30.60 -4.42 -5.58
C SER A 79 -30.61 -2.99 -5.05
N GLN A 80 -31.81 -2.41 -4.93
CA GLN A 80 -31.98 -1.05 -4.42
C GLN A 80 -31.63 -0.94 -2.92
N GLU A 81 -31.89 -1.98 -2.13
CA GLU A 81 -31.57 -2.00 -0.70
C GLU A 81 -30.04 -2.03 -0.47
N GLU A 82 -29.33 -2.84 -1.26
CA GLU A 82 -27.87 -2.92 -1.21
C GLU A 82 -27.22 -1.61 -1.66
N LYS A 83 -27.75 -0.95 -2.69
CA LYS A 83 -27.28 0.38 -3.12
C LYS A 83 -27.37 1.41 -2.00
N LEU A 84 -28.49 1.45 -1.27
CA LEU A 84 -28.68 2.37 -0.15
C LEU A 84 -27.70 2.06 0.99
N ALA A 85 -27.44 0.79 1.27
CA ALA A 85 -26.46 0.38 2.29
C ALA A 85 -25.03 0.80 1.90
N ILE A 86 -24.62 0.54 0.66
CA ILE A 86 -23.29 0.93 0.14
C ILE A 86 -23.13 2.45 0.14
N HIS A 87 -24.16 3.20 -0.26
CA HIS A 87 -24.15 4.67 -0.18
C HIS A 87 -23.93 5.17 1.24
N ARG A 88 -24.60 4.58 2.24
CA ARG A 88 -24.43 4.95 3.64
C ARG A 88 -23.00 4.69 4.12
N GLU A 89 -22.41 3.56 3.72
CA GLU A 89 -21.03 3.21 4.06
C GLU A 89 -20.02 4.17 3.42
N ILE A 90 -20.24 4.58 2.16
CA ILE A 90 -19.42 5.60 1.48
C ILE A 90 -19.46 6.93 2.25
N GLU A 91 -20.64 7.39 2.66
CA GLU A 91 -20.78 8.66 3.37
C GLU A 91 -20.11 8.63 4.75
N GLU A 92 -20.18 7.51 5.47
CA GLU A 92 -19.48 7.33 6.73
C GLU A 92 -17.95 7.42 6.56
N LYS A 93 -17.40 6.67 5.59
CA LYS A 93 -15.95 6.70 5.31
C LYS A 93 -15.50 8.08 4.83
N ARG A 94 -16.34 8.77 4.06
CA ARG A 94 -16.07 10.14 3.58
C ARG A 94 -16.07 11.15 4.71
N LEU A 95 -16.99 11.05 5.66
CA LEU A 95 -16.99 11.88 6.87
C LEU A 95 -15.71 11.66 7.68
N LYS A 96 -15.32 10.39 7.90
CA LYS A 96 -14.08 10.05 8.62
C LYS A 96 -12.85 10.62 7.94
N TYR A 97 -12.75 10.50 6.60
CA TYR A 97 -11.67 11.08 5.81
C TYR A 97 -11.58 12.60 5.99
N ASN A 98 -12.71 13.30 5.91
CA ASN A 98 -12.77 14.75 6.07
C ASN A 98 -12.30 15.17 7.47
N LEU A 99 -12.74 14.47 8.53
CA LEU A 99 -12.32 14.74 9.90
C LEU A 99 -10.79 14.60 10.03
N ILE A 100 -10.22 13.47 9.63
CA ILE A 100 -8.76 13.21 9.72
C ILE A 100 -7.97 14.29 8.98
N THR A 101 -8.43 14.66 7.78
CA THR A 101 -7.77 15.69 6.96
C THR A 101 -7.79 17.05 7.65
N GLU A 102 -8.94 17.45 8.22
CA GLU A 102 -9.07 18.70 8.97
C GLU A 102 -8.22 18.71 10.25
N TYR A 103 -8.17 17.61 11.00
CA TYR A 103 -7.30 17.49 12.16
C TYR A 103 -5.81 17.65 11.80
N LYS A 104 -5.36 17.08 10.68
CA LYS A 104 -3.98 17.22 10.22
C LYS A 104 -3.66 18.63 9.75
N LYS A 105 -4.59 19.32 9.08
CA LYS A 105 -4.41 20.73 8.67
C LYS A 105 -4.21 21.66 9.86
N ARG A 106 -4.92 21.43 10.97
CA ARG A 106 -4.83 22.26 12.19
C ARG A 106 -3.56 22.04 13.01
N LYS A 107 -2.88 20.91 12.83
CA LYS A 107 -1.63 20.56 13.55
C LYS A 107 -0.35 20.95 12.78
N LYS A 108 -0.49 21.41 11.54
CA LYS A 108 0.59 21.94 10.72
C LYS A 108 0.70 23.45 10.92
#